data_AF-A0AAW6SSM4-F1
#
_entry.id   AF-A0AAW6SSM4-F1
#
_cell.length_a   1.000
_cell.length_b   1.000
_cell.length_c   1.000
_cell.angle_alpha   90.00
_cell.angle_beta   90.00
_cell.angle_gamma   90.00
#
_symmetry.space_group_name_H-M   'P 1'
#
loop_
_entity.id
_entity.type
_entity.pdbx_description
1 polymer ?
#
loop_
_entity_poly.entity_id
_entity_poly.type
_entity_poly.pdbx_seq_one_letter_code
_entity_poly.pdbx_strand_id
1 'polypeptide(L)' 'MAVYKSKYRELKFYVDGELHAFSSGSFSTNDAKVIAVLDGLTDAKRVDEPKTEEVAPKPKAPAKKKSSGK' A
#
# COMPACT_ATOMS: atom_id res chain seq x y z
N MET A 1 -1.24 18.07 -3.90
CA MET A 1 -2.08 16.99 -4.48
C MET A 1 -1.41 15.70 -4.06
N ALA A 2 -2.07 14.80 -3.34
CA ALA A 2 -1.49 13.54 -2.91
C ALA A 2 -1.91 12.42 -3.85
N VAL A 3 -0.95 11.62 -4.29
CA VAL A 3 -1.17 10.43 -5.12
C VAL A 3 -0.88 9.20 -4.28
N TYR A 4 -1.79 8.24 -4.30
CA TYR A 4 -1.72 6.96 -3.62
C TYR A 4 -1.76 5.83 -4.64
N LYS A 5 -1.06 4.74 -4.32
CA LYS A 5 -1.07 3.49 -5.06
C LYS A 5 -1.59 2.38 -4.16
N SER A 6 -2.66 1.73 -4.56
CA SER A 6 -3.20 0.56 -3.85
C SER A 6 -2.51 -0.72 -4.33
N LYS A 7 -2.43 -1.69 -3.44
CA LYS A 7 -2.08 -3.07 -3.78
C LYS A 7 -3.10 -3.71 -4.73
N TYR A 8 -4.35 -3.28 -4.67
CA TYR A 8 -5.44 -3.80 -5.50
C TYR A 8 -5.73 -2.85 -6.67
N ARG A 9 -6.10 -3.42 -7.82
CA ARG A 9 -6.43 -2.65 -9.03
C ARG A 9 -7.70 -1.81 -8.88
N GLU A 10 -8.67 -2.32 -8.11
CA GLU A 10 -10.03 -1.76 -8.00
C GLU A 10 -10.48 -1.69 -6.53
N LEU A 11 -9.63 -1.12 -5.66
CA LEU A 11 -10.02 -0.86 -4.27
C LEU A 11 -11.06 0.26 -4.22
N LYS A 12 -12.17 0.05 -3.51
CA LYS A 12 -13.19 1.07 -3.24
C LYS A 12 -13.31 1.30 -1.74
N PHE A 13 -13.50 2.54 -1.33
CA PHE A 13 -13.58 2.93 0.07
C PHE A 13 -14.51 4.12 0.23
N TYR A 14 -15.06 4.29 1.43
CA TYR A 14 -15.95 5.41 1.73
C TYR A 14 -15.22 6.45 2.58
N VAL A 15 -15.40 7.72 2.24
CA VAL A 15 -14.94 8.86 3.05
C VAL A 15 -16.10 9.82 3.20
N ASP A 16 -16.48 10.14 4.44
CA ASP A 16 -17.59 11.09 4.72
C ASP A 16 -18.94 10.71 4.07
N GLY A 17 -19.13 9.44 3.70
CA GLY A 17 -20.32 8.96 2.97
C GLY A 17 -20.17 8.95 1.45
N GLU A 18 -19.08 9.49 0.91
CA GLU A 18 -18.76 9.44 -0.52
C GLU A 18 -17.94 8.19 -0.87
N LEU A 19 -18.33 7.50 -1.94
CA LEU A 19 -17.61 6.34 -2.46
C LEU A 19 -16.46 6.78 -3.36
N HIS A 20 -15.24 6.50 -2.93
CA HIS A 20 -14.03 6.69 -3.72
C HIS A 20 -13.51 5.33 -4.22
N ALA A 21 -12.90 5.34 -5.40
CA ALA A 21 -12.36 4.15 -6.04
C ALA A 21 -10.97 4.44 -6.61
N PHE A 22 -10.04 3.51 -6.39
CA PHE A 22 -8.77 3.49 -7.09
C PHE A 22 -9.02 3.13 -8.56
N SER A 23 -8.37 3.87 -9.46
CA SER A 23 -8.40 3.62 -10.89
C SER A 23 -7.07 3.00 -11.31
N SER A 24 -7.09 1.75 -11.78
CA SER A 24 -5.88 0.99 -12.14
C SER A 24 -4.86 0.93 -10.98
N GLY A 25 -5.36 0.85 -9.75
CA GLY A 25 -4.54 0.85 -8.53
C GLY A 25 -3.91 2.18 -8.16
N SER A 26 -4.30 3.30 -8.79
CA SER A 26 -3.85 4.65 -8.42
C SER A 26 -5.04 5.54 -8.04
N PHE A 27 -4.82 6.43 -7.09
CA PHE A 27 -5.84 7.38 -6.64
C PHE A 27 -5.18 8.70 -6.26
N SER A 28 -5.67 9.79 -6.81
CA SER A 28 -5.17 11.13 -6.52
C SER A 28 -6.25 11.97 -5.87
N THR A 29 -5.92 12.60 -4.75
CA THR A 29 -6.82 13.49 -4.03
C THR A 29 -6.08 14.69 -3.47
N ASN A 30 -6.80 15.79 -3.25
CA ASN A 30 -6.30 16.93 -2.46
C ASN A 30 -7.04 17.09 -1.13
N ASP A 31 -8.06 16.26 -0.88
CA ASP A 31 -8.89 16.37 0.30
C ASP A 31 -8.20 15.78 1.54
N ALA A 32 -8.09 16.58 2.59
CA ALA A 32 -7.39 16.19 3.81
C ALA A 32 -8.06 15.03 4.55
N LYS A 33 -9.40 14.91 4.48
CA LYS A 33 -10.12 13.79 5.11
C LYS A 33 -9.81 12.49 4.38
N VAL A 34 -9.82 12.54 3.05
CA VAL A 34 -9.50 11.38 2.21
C VAL A 34 -8.06 10.94 2.43
N ILE A 35 -7.12 11.89 2.53
CA ILE A 35 -5.71 11.63 2.86
C ILE A 35 -5.57 10.92 4.22
N ALA A 36 -6.26 11.38 5.26
CA ALA A 36 -6.19 10.76 6.59
C ALA A 36 -6.70 9.31 6.59
N VAL A 37 -7.75 9.01 5.83
CA VAL A 37 -8.24 7.63 5.66
C VAL A 37 -7.21 6.78 4.91
N LEU A 38 -6.67 7.31 3.81
CA LEU A 38 -5.67 6.61 3.00
C LEU A 38 -4.35 6.36 3.76
N ASP A 39 -3.97 7.25 4.67
CA ASP A 39 -2.79 7.10 5.54
C ASP A 39 -2.97 5.96 6.56
N GLY A 40 -4.21 5.73 7.01
CA GLY A 40 -4.56 4.60 7.85
C GLY A 40 -4.74 3.27 7.10
N LEU A 41 -4.78 3.27 5.76
CA LEU A 41 -4.97 2.06 4.97
C LEU A 41 -3.63 1.39 4.67
N THR A 42 -3.40 0.23 5.29
CA THR A 42 -2.22 -0.61 5.02
C THR A 42 -2.10 -1.05 3.56
N ASP A 43 -3.22 -1.08 2.83
CA ASP A 43 -3.29 -1.47 1.42
C ASP A 43 -3.06 -0.32 0.43
N ALA A 44 -2.88 0.92 0.91
CA ALA A 44 -2.60 2.11 0.09
C ALA A 44 -1.25 2.74 0.50
N LYS A 45 -0.42 3.10 -0.48
CA LYS A 45 0.85 3.81 -0.26
C LYS A 45 0.87 5.14 -0.98
N ARG A 46 1.27 6.21 -0.30
CA ARG A 46 1.49 7.51 -0.91
C ARG A 46 2.73 7.48 -1.82
N VAL A 47 2.59 7.96 -3.05
CA VAL A 47 3.65 7.97 -4.10
C VAL A 47 4.06 9.38 -4.55
N ASP A 48 3.44 10.42 -3.99
CA ASP A 48 3.72 11.84 -4.28
C ASP A 48 5.07 12.34 -3.73
N GLU A 49 5.61 11.67 -2.71
CA GLU A 49 6.96 11.92 -2.22
C GLU A 49 7.86 10.74 -2.59
N PRO A 50 9.01 10.96 -3.26
CA PRO A 50 9.96 9.90 -3.58
C PRO A 50 10.74 9.55 -2.32
N LYS A 51 10.14 8.83 -1.36
CA LYS A 51 10.94 8.19 -0.31
C LYS A 51 10.27 6.96 0.28
N THR A 52 11.03 5.88 0.13
CA THR A 52 11.04 4.67 0.96
C THR A 52 10.15 3.55 0.45
N GLU A 53 10.73 2.81 -0.50
CA GLU A 53 10.79 1.36 -0.41
C GLU A 53 10.67 0.87 1.05
N GLU A 54 9.50 0.40 1.47
CA GLU A 54 9.44 -0.49 2.62
C GLU A 54 8.50 -1.67 2.36
N VAL A 55 9.16 -2.75 1.93
CA VAL A 55 8.89 -4.14 2.31
C VAL A 55 7.56 -4.73 1.83
N ALA A 56 7.61 -5.24 0.60
CA ALA A 56 6.96 -6.51 0.32
C ALA A 56 7.42 -7.53 1.39
N PRO A 57 6.52 -8.27 2.07
CA PRO A 57 6.93 -9.28 3.02
C PRO A 57 7.71 -10.35 2.25
N LYS A 58 9.04 -10.31 2.34
CA LYS A 58 9.89 -11.43 1.90
C LYS A 58 9.44 -12.64 2.73
N PRO A 59 8.96 -13.74 2.11
CA PRO A 59 8.71 -14.95 2.87
C PRO A 59 10.05 -15.37 3.49
N LYS A 60 10.07 -15.51 4.82
CA LYS A 60 11.21 -16.10 5.53
C LYS A 60 11.39 -17.52 4.97
N ALA A 61 12.39 -17.69 4.11
CA ALA A 61 12.81 -19.01 3.66
C ALA A 61 13.23 -19.84 4.88
N PRO A 62 12.77 -21.10 5.03
CA PRO A 62 13.24 -21.94 6.11
C PRO A 62 14.73 -22.22 5.90
N ALA A 63 15.51 -22.01 6.96
CA ALA A 63 16.95 -22.18 6.97
C ALA A 63 17.33 -23.62 6.56
N LYS A 64 17.99 -23.77 5.39
CA LYS A 64 18.77 -24.97 5.09
C LYS A 64 19.92 -25.06 6.08
N LYS A 65 19.78 -25.87 7.14
CA LYS A 65 20.95 -26.35 7.89
C LYS A 65 21.65 -27.42 7.04
N LYS A 66 22.80 -27.04 6.50
CA LYS A 66 23.78 -27.95 5.91
C LYS A 66 24.45 -28.68 7.09
N SER A 67 24.21 -29.99 7.23
CA SER A 67 25.00 -30.83 8.15
C SER A 67 25.98 -31.65 7.32
N SER A 68 27.25 -31.27 7.39
CA SER A 68 28.40 -32.10 7.08
C SER A 68 28.56 -33.17 8.17
N GLY A 69 28.82 -34.42 7.79
CA GLY A 69 29.48 -35.40 8.65
C GLY A 69 28.79 -36.77 8.75
N LYS A 70 29.25 -37.72 7.94
CA LYS A 70 29.95 -38.94 8.39
C LYS A 70 30.60 -39.60 7.18
#